data_AF-A0A3A8WRF3-F1
#
_entry.id   AF-A0A3A8WRF3-F1
#
_cell.length_a   1.000
_cell.length_b   1.000
_cell.length_c   1.000
_cell.angle_alpha   90.00
_cell.angle_beta   90.00
_cell.angle_gamma   90.00
#
_symmetry.space_group_name_H-M   'P 1'
#
loop_
_entity.id
_entity.type
_entity.pdbx_description
1 polymer ?
#
loop_
_entity_poly.entity_id
_entity_poly.type
_entity_poly.pdbx_seq_one_letter_code
_entity_poly.pdbx_strand_id
1 'polypeptide(L)'
;MRRLNSKLVVNFISEKGNDRIEKTYIAYTPLENYMCIAIAESYDNETAENSAKLAVEAALAAFERKPSLKRVAEYIRYANRQLCLHSTRYPLKASITLFVTDYTRMRYGICGNTKLYEIYENLFTMVSKTQTKYQQLLEEDGRAVPDLSEIHNLTEYLGKGKHVRPYISRKRKLAEGSVLLFATSNLWGRLSEVEILDACENAKTNEEFLDSLQELLLSLQEQDPQKIGSYTAAVLSVEKVFQEDVQKEKKKKRRIIIAFVAFFVLLLILLIAFFVIRAMDRRKLKEIKEYDKKGVQYTEYGNYTKALKEYEQASEQADGLNLYNFQYIDEKKEWKEAVTDKKDLLTMLQEAEAALAGKEYEQAKKLYNQIQKEASSLGLTVLGEDVAEKLIEIDFHMEIAQLVLLGDMYASTEEYGEALAKYEEALKLLNQVSDLETQAEVQAKAFDLRQKQKEADQAAQAAKKEKEQKKKEKEEEKKQKAANKIKIQINTLIDSANKALEEGRTDRAKNLYQQALAKYKKFDGTDEDAEKIYTDIAALGQAIIEAEVKAEEEAEQEQLTQAAKYILQAKEAAKDKKTKKAKSLYEQALSIYQELNIWDERAEAVYDAIAELEA
;
A
#
# COMPACT_ATOMS: atom_id res chain seq x y z
N MET A 1 75.20 22.04 2.55
CA MET A 1 76.25 21.01 2.59
C MET A 1 76.76 20.88 4.02
N ARG A 2 76.70 19.68 4.64
CA ARG A 2 77.07 19.51 6.05
C ARG A 2 78.58 19.48 6.25
N ARG A 3 79.31 18.74 5.40
CA ARG A 3 80.78 18.62 5.44
C ARG A 3 81.50 19.97 5.45
N LEU A 4 81.12 20.89 4.55
CA LEU A 4 81.72 22.23 4.46
C LEU A 4 81.53 23.09 5.72
N ASN A 5 80.52 22.78 6.54
CA ASN A 5 80.19 23.53 7.74
C ASN A 5 80.64 22.80 9.03
N SER A 6 81.52 21.81 8.88
CA SER A 6 82.07 20.98 9.95
C SER A 6 83.57 20.75 9.72
N LYS A 7 84.33 20.47 10.77
CA LYS A 7 85.75 20.15 10.69
C LYS A 7 86.02 18.89 11.50
N LEU A 8 86.31 17.80 10.78
CA LEU A 8 86.62 16.47 11.29
C LEU A 8 87.97 16.06 10.69
N VAL A 9 88.97 15.79 11.53
CA VAL A 9 90.34 15.48 11.10
C VAL A 9 90.65 14.04 11.47
N VAL A 10 91.11 13.24 10.49
CA VAL A 10 91.44 11.81 10.67
C VAL A 10 92.92 11.60 10.41
N ASN A 11 93.61 10.98 11.36
CA ASN A 11 94.98 10.49 11.22
C ASN A 11 95.03 9.02 11.66
N PHE A 12 95.97 8.25 11.13
CA PHE A 12 96.13 6.85 11.54
C PHE A 12 97.56 6.38 11.36
N ILE A 13 97.93 5.37 12.14
CA ILE A 13 99.15 4.57 11.99
C ILE A 13 98.75 3.12 11.79
N SER A 14 99.47 2.41 10.93
CA SER A 14 99.23 1.00 10.66
C SER A 14 100.57 0.33 10.43
N GLU A 15 100.88 -0.66 11.26
CA GLU A 15 102.16 -1.35 11.24
C GLU A 15 101.96 -2.84 11.17
N LYS A 16 102.79 -3.49 10.37
CA LYS A 16 102.78 -4.94 10.18
C LYS A 16 103.20 -5.69 11.45
N GLY A 17 104.06 -5.09 12.27
CA GLY A 17 104.65 -5.75 13.44
C GLY A 17 105.41 -7.02 13.03
N ASN A 18 105.27 -8.08 13.83
CA ASN A 18 105.93 -9.37 13.61
C ASN A 18 105.13 -10.37 12.75
N ASP A 19 103.96 -9.97 12.24
CA ASP A 19 103.17 -10.83 11.34
C ASP A 19 103.85 -10.99 9.97
N ARG A 20 103.47 -12.02 9.20
CA ARG A 20 104.03 -12.25 7.84
C ARG A 20 103.55 -11.21 6.83
N ILE A 21 102.32 -10.74 6.99
CA ILE A 21 101.68 -9.68 6.20
C ILE A 21 100.99 -8.72 7.17
N GLU A 22 100.69 -7.50 6.73
CA GLU A 22 99.86 -6.59 7.51
C GLU A 22 98.44 -7.14 7.60
N LYS A 23 98.01 -7.56 8.80
CA LYS A 23 96.70 -8.18 9.01
C LYS A 23 95.59 -7.16 9.30
N THR A 24 95.94 -5.89 9.48
CA THR A 24 95.01 -4.82 9.80
C THR A 24 94.80 -3.91 8.59
N TYR A 25 93.68 -3.19 8.55
CA TYR A 25 93.40 -2.22 7.49
C TYR A 25 92.43 -1.15 7.96
N ILE A 26 92.64 0.09 7.50
CA ILE A 26 91.76 1.22 7.75
C ILE A 26 91.52 2.02 6.48
N ALA A 27 90.28 2.46 6.29
CA ALA A 27 89.94 3.46 5.29
C ALA A 27 88.74 4.29 5.74
N TYR A 28 88.57 5.46 5.13
CA TYR A 28 87.42 6.33 5.37
C TYR A 28 86.95 7.02 4.09
N THR A 29 85.64 7.27 4.01
CA THR A 29 85.00 7.98 2.89
C THR A 29 84.23 9.20 3.42
N PRO A 30 84.71 10.44 3.17
CA PRO A 30 84.00 11.66 3.54
C PRO A 30 83.07 12.15 2.41
N LEU A 31 81.75 11.93 2.54
CA LEU A 31 80.72 12.44 1.63
C LEU A 31 80.17 13.80 2.10
N GLU A 32 79.33 14.44 1.28
CA GLU A 32 78.81 15.79 1.58
C GLU A 32 77.96 15.85 2.86
N ASN A 33 77.14 14.82 3.10
CA ASN A 33 76.18 14.77 4.22
C ASN A 33 76.52 13.71 5.27
N TYR A 34 77.44 12.80 4.96
CA TYR A 34 77.86 11.73 5.85
C TYR A 34 79.35 11.45 5.71
N MET A 35 79.95 10.84 6.72
CA MET A 35 81.31 10.30 6.67
C MET A 35 81.31 8.91 7.31
N CYS A 36 82.09 8.00 6.74
CA CYS A 36 82.26 6.66 7.27
C CYS A 36 83.75 6.33 7.46
N ILE A 37 84.11 5.79 8.62
CA ILE A 37 85.43 5.22 8.92
C ILE A 37 85.25 3.73 9.18
N ALA A 38 86.08 2.89 8.59
CA ALA A 38 86.09 1.45 8.79
C ALA A 38 87.51 1.00 9.15
N ILE A 39 87.66 0.30 10.27
CA ILE A 39 88.90 -0.34 10.70
C ILE A 39 88.65 -1.83 10.89
N ALA A 40 89.55 -2.68 10.40
CA ALA A 40 89.43 -4.12 10.50
C ALA A 40 90.76 -4.81 10.82
N GLU A 41 90.65 -6.02 11.35
CA GLU A 41 91.77 -6.89 11.72
C GLU A 41 91.46 -8.33 11.27
N SER A 42 92.41 -8.97 10.58
CA SER A 42 92.28 -10.32 10.03
C SER A 42 92.68 -11.38 11.06
N TYR A 43 91.90 -12.45 11.14
CA TYR A 43 92.07 -13.57 12.09
C TYR A 43 92.38 -14.90 11.40
N ASP A 44 92.50 -14.90 10.09
CA ASP A 44 92.98 -16.04 9.32
C ASP A 44 94.49 -15.93 9.02
N ASN A 45 95.03 -16.99 8.42
CA ASN A 45 96.43 -17.09 8.02
C ASN A 45 96.58 -17.02 6.50
N GLU A 46 95.57 -16.53 5.77
CA GLU A 46 95.66 -16.34 4.33
C GLU A 46 96.60 -15.17 4.02
N THR A 47 97.36 -15.31 2.94
CA THR A 47 98.34 -14.30 2.49
C THR A 47 98.05 -13.74 1.10
N ALA A 48 97.24 -14.43 0.29
CA ALA A 48 96.85 -13.98 -1.03
C ALA A 48 95.74 -12.92 -1.00
N GLU A 49 94.77 -13.05 -0.10
CA GLU A 49 93.66 -12.10 0.09
C GLU A 49 93.65 -11.59 1.54
N ASN A 50 93.75 -10.27 1.72
CA ASN A 50 93.69 -9.66 3.04
C ASN A 50 92.22 -9.45 3.47
N SER A 51 91.79 -10.24 4.45
CA SER A 51 90.42 -10.23 4.98
C SER A 51 89.99 -8.89 5.56
N ALA A 52 90.87 -8.18 6.26
CA ALA A 52 90.61 -6.86 6.81
C ALA A 52 90.37 -5.83 5.69
N LYS A 53 91.21 -5.86 4.65
CA LYS A 53 91.07 -4.99 3.48
C LYS A 53 89.74 -5.24 2.76
N LEU A 54 89.43 -6.50 2.45
CA LEU A 54 88.17 -6.86 1.79
C LEU A 54 86.94 -6.44 2.62
N ALA A 55 86.98 -6.64 3.93
CA ALA A 55 85.88 -6.25 4.83
C ALA A 55 85.63 -4.74 4.83
N VAL A 56 86.71 -3.94 4.92
CA VAL A 56 86.64 -2.47 4.93
C VAL A 56 86.14 -1.93 3.59
N GLU A 57 86.73 -2.37 2.48
CA GLU A 57 86.35 -1.92 1.13
C GLU A 57 84.88 -2.25 0.83
N ALA A 58 84.43 -3.46 1.21
CA ALA A 58 83.04 -3.86 1.06
C ALA A 58 82.09 -3.01 1.91
N ALA A 59 82.44 -2.70 3.16
CA ALA A 59 81.63 -1.87 4.03
C ALA A 59 81.50 -0.43 3.50
N LEU A 60 82.61 0.16 3.04
CA LEU A 60 82.63 1.51 2.46
C LEU A 60 81.87 1.57 1.14
N ALA A 61 82.02 0.57 0.26
CA ALA A 61 81.24 0.50 -0.98
C ALA A 61 79.72 0.40 -0.71
N ALA A 62 79.31 -0.33 0.33
CA ALA A 62 77.90 -0.39 0.73
C ALA A 62 77.39 0.94 1.30
N PHE A 63 78.24 1.68 2.02
CA PHE A 63 77.95 3.01 2.53
C PHE A 63 77.81 4.04 1.40
N GLU A 64 78.76 4.08 0.47
CA GLU A 64 78.77 5.01 -0.67
C GLU A 64 77.50 4.91 -1.53
N ARG A 65 77.04 3.68 -1.78
CA ARG A 65 75.82 3.45 -2.56
C ARG A 65 74.58 4.11 -1.96
N LYS A 66 74.46 4.12 -0.63
CA LYS A 66 73.25 4.56 0.07
C LYS A 66 73.56 4.97 1.54
N PRO A 67 74.18 6.15 1.76
CA PRO A 67 74.70 6.56 3.05
C PRO A 67 73.59 6.89 4.06
N SER A 68 73.75 6.41 5.29
CA SER A 68 72.77 6.59 6.37
C SER A 68 73.29 6.08 7.71
N LEU A 69 73.02 6.82 8.80
CA LEU A 69 73.21 6.37 10.18
C LEU A 69 72.32 5.17 10.55
N LYS A 70 71.22 4.90 9.83
CA LYS A 70 70.31 3.80 10.17
C LYS A 70 70.86 2.43 9.76
N ARG A 71 71.78 2.40 8.80
CA ARG A 71 72.14 1.21 8.02
C ARG A 71 73.52 0.62 8.36
N VAL A 72 74.14 1.06 9.46
CA VAL A 72 75.45 0.55 9.95
C VAL A 72 75.49 -0.98 9.97
N ALA A 73 74.43 -1.63 10.49
CA ALA A 73 74.33 -3.08 10.51
C ALA A 73 74.30 -3.71 9.11
N GLU A 74 73.68 -3.06 8.13
CA GLU A 74 73.60 -3.55 6.76
C GLU A 74 74.96 -3.48 6.06
N TYR A 75 75.75 -2.45 6.33
CA TYR A 75 77.12 -2.32 5.79
C TYR A 75 78.02 -3.43 6.32
N ILE A 76 78.00 -3.70 7.64
CA ILE A 76 78.76 -4.79 8.24
C ILE A 76 78.30 -6.16 7.71
N ARG A 77 76.99 -6.38 7.57
CA ARG A 77 76.47 -7.62 6.96
C ARG A 77 76.83 -7.75 5.48
N TYR A 78 76.93 -6.64 4.76
CA TYR A 78 77.40 -6.66 3.37
C TYR A 78 78.87 -7.05 3.30
N ALA A 79 79.72 -6.48 4.17
CA ALA A 79 81.13 -6.89 4.30
C ALA A 79 81.25 -8.39 4.63
N ASN A 80 80.47 -8.90 5.58
CA ASN A 80 80.43 -10.34 5.89
C ASN A 80 80.05 -11.20 4.67
N ARG A 81 79.05 -10.78 3.89
CA ARG A 81 78.68 -11.51 2.66
C ARG A 81 79.82 -11.53 1.65
N GLN A 82 80.49 -10.40 1.44
CA GLN A 82 81.65 -10.35 0.53
C GLN A 82 82.77 -11.26 1.05
N LEU A 83 83.11 -11.18 2.33
CA LEU A 83 84.13 -12.03 2.94
C LEU A 83 83.81 -13.53 2.79
N CYS A 84 82.55 -13.93 3.03
CA CYS A 84 82.11 -15.31 2.81
C CYS A 84 82.13 -15.74 1.33
N LEU A 85 81.84 -14.83 0.38
CA LEU A 85 81.91 -15.13 -1.06
C LEU A 85 83.35 -15.36 -1.52
N HIS A 86 84.29 -14.59 -0.97
CA HIS A 86 85.73 -14.71 -1.25
C HIS A 86 86.43 -15.84 -0.49
N SER A 87 85.76 -16.43 0.51
CA SER A 87 86.23 -17.62 1.26
C SER A 87 86.14 -18.91 0.44
N THR A 88 86.76 -18.95 -0.74
CA THR A 88 86.68 -20.06 -1.69
C THR A 88 87.66 -21.19 -1.35
N ARG A 89 88.91 -20.85 -1.04
CA ARG A 89 89.99 -21.82 -0.72
C ARG A 89 90.18 -21.98 0.79
N TYR A 90 90.10 -20.88 1.53
CA TYR A 90 90.26 -20.84 2.98
C TYR A 90 89.16 -19.98 3.61
N PRO A 91 88.72 -20.29 4.83
CA PRO A 91 87.74 -19.46 5.54
C PRO A 91 88.39 -18.14 5.96
N LEU A 92 87.99 -17.05 5.31
CA LEU A 92 88.44 -15.70 5.64
C LEU A 92 87.71 -15.19 6.88
N LYS A 93 88.44 -14.57 7.81
CA LYS A 93 87.92 -14.11 9.10
C LYS A 93 88.44 -12.72 9.42
N ALA A 94 87.53 -11.81 9.78
CA ALA A 94 87.92 -10.46 10.19
C ALA A 94 87.06 -9.92 11.33
N SER A 95 87.68 -9.11 12.19
CA SER A 95 87.02 -8.16 13.07
C SER A 95 86.86 -6.82 12.36
N ILE A 96 85.77 -6.09 12.60
CA ILE A 96 85.55 -4.74 12.05
C ILE A 96 84.88 -3.80 13.06
N THR A 97 85.32 -2.54 13.08
CA THR A 97 84.60 -1.41 13.64
C THR A 97 84.24 -0.46 12.51
N LEU A 98 82.95 -0.16 12.38
CA LEU A 98 82.42 0.75 11.37
C LEU A 98 81.76 1.95 12.05
N PHE A 99 82.28 3.14 11.82
CA PHE A 99 81.76 4.39 12.34
C PHE A 99 81.12 5.21 11.20
N VAL A 100 79.94 5.76 11.46
CA VAL A 100 79.21 6.62 10.53
C VAL A 100 78.76 7.88 11.26
N THR A 101 78.99 9.04 10.66
CA THR A 101 78.49 10.32 11.14
C THR A 101 77.72 11.07 10.05
N ASP A 102 76.73 11.87 10.45
CA ASP A 102 76.06 12.85 9.58
C ASP A 102 76.55 14.30 9.86
N TYR A 103 77.73 14.41 10.47
CA TYR A 103 78.37 15.64 10.99
C TYR A 103 77.67 16.28 12.20
N THR A 104 76.55 15.73 12.67
CA THR A 104 75.83 16.17 13.88
C THR A 104 75.74 15.06 14.93
N ARG A 105 75.60 13.83 14.45
CA ARG A 105 75.36 12.62 15.22
C ARG A 105 76.21 11.52 14.65
N MET A 106 76.68 10.66 15.53
CA MET A 106 77.43 9.47 15.21
C MET A 106 76.64 8.21 15.53
N ARG A 107 77.00 7.14 14.83
CA ARG A 107 76.61 5.77 15.14
C ARG A 107 77.71 4.84 14.66
N TYR A 108 78.03 3.84 15.46
CA TYR A 108 79.04 2.86 15.14
C TYR A 108 78.50 1.44 15.29
N GLY A 109 79.20 0.49 14.67
CA GLY A 109 78.95 -0.92 14.83
C GLY A 109 80.26 -1.69 14.93
N ILE A 110 80.25 -2.74 15.73
CA ILE A 110 81.41 -3.58 15.99
C ILE A 110 81.03 -5.02 15.73
N CYS A 111 81.92 -5.74 15.06
CA CYS A 111 81.84 -7.18 14.88
C CYS A 111 83.22 -7.77 15.07
N GLY A 112 83.48 -8.34 16.25
CA GLY A 112 84.80 -8.81 16.67
C GLY A 112 85.36 -7.98 17.82
N ASN A 113 86.67 -7.76 17.84
CA ASN A 113 87.41 -7.20 18.95
C ASN A 113 88.16 -5.89 18.65
N THR A 114 87.90 -5.26 17.53
CA THR A 114 88.29 -3.86 17.31
C THR A 114 87.51 -2.97 18.27
N LYS A 115 88.17 -1.95 18.83
CA LYS A 115 87.61 -1.10 19.90
C LYS A 115 87.60 0.37 19.47
N LEU A 116 86.63 1.11 19.99
CA LEU A 116 86.42 2.53 19.78
C LEU A 116 86.27 3.22 21.13
N TYR A 117 87.07 4.26 21.33
CA TYR A 117 87.04 5.14 22.49
C TYR A 117 86.58 6.54 22.06
N GLU A 118 85.81 7.21 22.91
CA GLU A 118 85.48 8.64 22.80
C GLU A 118 86.05 9.35 24.03
N ILE A 119 87.05 10.18 23.81
CA ILE A 119 87.75 10.97 24.83
C ILE A 119 87.26 12.41 24.71
N TYR A 120 86.88 13.00 25.85
CA TYR A 120 86.50 14.40 25.93
C TYR A 120 86.97 14.94 27.28
N GLU A 121 87.69 16.06 27.30
CA GLU A 121 88.28 16.67 28.51
C GLU A 121 89.04 15.63 29.38
N ASN A 122 89.90 14.83 28.73
CA ASN A 122 90.71 13.77 29.35
C ASN A 122 89.90 12.66 30.09
N LEU A 123 88.66 12.42 29.66
CA LEU A 123 87.81 11.36 30.21
C LEU A 123 87.21 10.51 29.08
N PHE A 124 87.09 9.20 29.31
CA PHE A 124 86.32 8.33 28.43
C PHE A 124 84.82 8.58 28.61
N THR A 125 84.21 9.25 27.63
CA THR A 125 82.74 9.43 27.57
C THR A 125 82.03 8.27 26.88
N MET A 126 82.79 7.43 26.17
CA MET A 126 82.32 6.18 25.59
C MET A 126 83.49 5.23 25.39
N VAL A 127 83.28 3.98 25.81
CA VAL A 127 84.12 2.85 25.44
C VAL A 127 83.21 1.82 24.79
N SER A 128 83.55 1.40 23.58
CA SER A 128 82.75 0.44 22.85
C SER A 128 82.92 -0.98 23.39
N LYS A 129 81.84 -1.76 23.39
CA LYS A 129 81.86 -3.17 23.77
C LYS A 129 82.29 -4.05 22.60
N THR A 130 83.25 -4.94 22.86
CA THR A 130 83.70 -5.93 21.86
C THR A 130 82.83 -7.19 21.89
N GLN A 131 82.92 -8.04 20.87
CA GLN A 131 82.23 -9.33 20.80
C GLN A 131 83.25 -10.45 21.02
N THR A 132 83.79 -10.49 22.24
CA THR A 132 84.85 -11.41 22.70
C THR A 132 84.40 -12.17 23.94
N LYS A 133 85.08 -13.27 24.26
CA LYS A 133 84.88 -13.96 25.53
C LYS A 133 85.33 -13.08 26.71
N TYR A 134 86.41 -12.31 26.53
CA TYR A 134 86.84 -11.28 27.49
C TYR A 134 85.70 -10.33 27.88
N GLN A 135 84.99 -9.75 26.90
CA GLN A 135 83.88 -8.82 27.17
C GLN A 135 82.71 -9.51 27.88
N GLN A 136 82.40 -10.77 27.54
CA GLN A 136 81.34 -11.52 28.22
C GLN A 136 81.68 -11.76 29.70
N LEU A 137 82.92 -12.18 30.00
CA LEU A 137 83.38 -12.40 31.37
C LEU A 137 83.37 -11.10 32.19
N LEU A 138 83.80 -9.99 31.59
CA LEU A 138 83.77 -8.67 32.22
C LEU A 138 82.35 -8.21 32.57
N GLU A 139 81.35 -8.59 31.78
CA GLU A 139 79.93 -8.27 32.02
C GLU A 139 79.24 -9.19 33.02
N GLU A 140 79.68 -10.46 33.10
CA GLU A 140 79.13 -11.48 34.01
C GLU A 140 79.66 -11.33 35.44
N ASP A 141 80.98 -11.12 35.61
CA ASP A 141 81.67 -11.19 36.90
C ASP A 141 82.49 -9.92 37.15
N GLY A 142 81.80 -8.78 37.33
CA GLY A 142 82.40 -7.43 37.41
C GLY A 142 83.37 -7.16 38.58
N ARG A 143 83.87 -8.19 39.26
CA ARG A 143 84.87 -8.12 40.34
C ARG A 143 86.22 -8.75 39.96
N ALA A 144 86.29 -9.62 38.95
CA ALA A 144 87.52 -10.26 38.52
C ALA A 144 87.97 -9.72 37.15
N VAL A 145 89.25 -9.36 37.01
CA VAL A 145 89.82 -8.97 35.71
C VAL A 145 90.02 -10.25 34.89
N PRO A 146 89.33 -10.43 33.74
CA PRO A 146 89.49 -11.62 32.91
C PRO A 146 90.90 -11.68 32.32
N ASP A 147 91.35 -12.88 31.94
CA ASP A 147 92.62 -13.06 31.25
C ASP A 147 92.62 -12.30 29.90
N LEU A 148 93.64 -11.48 29.65
CA LEU A 148 93.81 -10.69 28.42
C LEU A 148 93.88 -11.58 27.17
N SER A 149 94.30 -12.84 27.31
CA SER A 149 94.30 -13.80 26.19
C SER A 149 92.90 -14.02 25.58
N GLU A 150 91.84 -13.86 26.38
CA GLU A 150 90.44 -14.01 25.97
C GLU A 150 89.96 -12.90 25.02
N ILE A 151 90.76 -11.84 24.81
CA ILE A 151 90.48 -10.78 23.83
C ILE A 151 90.45 -11.34 22.40
N HIS A 152 91.26 -12.37 22.12
CA HIS A 152 91.34 -12.99 20.80
C HIS A 152 90.30 -14.11 20.59
N ASN A 153 89.58 -14.50 21.64
CA ASN A 153 88.49 -15.47 21.57
C ASN A 153 87.18 -14.77 21.15
N LEU A 154 86.98 -14.63 19.83
CA LEU A 154 85.84 -13.91 19.25
C LEU A 154 84.53 -14.71 19.38
N THR A 155 83.50 -14.08 19.94
CA THR A 155 82.15 -14.65 19.96
C THR A 155 81.37 -14.32 18.69
N GLU A 156 81.70 -13.22 18.02
CA GLU A 156 81.15 -12.86 16.71
C GLU A 156 82.22 -12.21 15.84
N TYR A 157 82.28 -12.57 14.56
CA TYR A 157 83.28 -12.08 13.60
C TYR A 157 82.76 -12.21 12.16
N LEU A 158 83.31 -11.44 11.24
CA LEU A 158 82.99 -11.56 9.82
C LEU A 158 83.58 -12.86 9.27
N GLY A 159 82.82 -13.59 8.45
CA GLY A 159 83.23 -14.88 7.90
C GLY A 159 82.70 -16.09 8.67
N LYS A 160 82.08 -15.89 9.85
CA LYS A 160 81.49 -16.95 10.68
C LYS A 160 80.31 -17.69 10.00
N GLY A 161 79.66 -17.07 9.01
CA GLY A 161 78.55 -17.66 8.24
C GLY A 161 77.68 -16.61 7.56
N LYS A 162 76.55 -17.00 6.95
CA LYS A 162 75.66 -16.09 6.19
C LYS A 162 75.06 -14.96 7.04
N HIS A 163 74.86 -15.18 8.34
CA HIS A 163 74.18 -14.26 9.23
C HIS A 163 75.08 -13.87 10.40
N VAL A 164 75.69 -12.68 10.30
CA VAL A 164 76.46 -12.06 11.38
C VAL A 164 75.60 -11.09 12.19
N ARG A 165 75.82 -11.03 13.51
CA ARG A 165 75.10 -10.16 14.46
C ARG A 165 76.04 -9.11 15.06
N PRO A 166 76.36 -8.03 14.31
CA PRO A 166 77.19 -6.96 14.84
C PRO A 166 76.50 -6.22 15.99
N TYR A 167 77.28 -5.78 16.97
CA TYR A 167 76.84 -4.79 17.93
C TYR A 167 76.61 -3.45 17.22
N ILE A 168 75.52 -2.74 17.53
CA ILE A 168 75.20 -1.44 16.94
C ILE A 168 74.84 -0.46 18.04
N SER A 169 75.55 0.67 18.10
CA SER A 169 75.26 1.69 19.09
C SER A 169 73.96 2.46 18.81
N ARG A 170 73.44 3.12 19.86
CA ARG A 170 72.40 4.15 19.71
C ARG A 170 73.00 5.35 18.98
N LYS A 171 72.15 6.15 18.33
CA LYS A 171 72.60 7.42 17.75
C LYS A 171 73.02 8.37 18.88
N ARG A 172 74.26 8.83 18.87
CA ARG A 172 74.80 9.80 19.83
C ARG A 172 75.07 11.12 19.12
N LYS A 173 74.99 12.24 19.83
CA LYS A 173 75.44 13.53 19.29
C LYS A 173 76.97 13.52 19.25
N LEU A 174 77.55 14.14 18.23
CA LEU A 174 78.97 14.44 18.24
C LEU A 174 79.21 15.64 19.17
N ALA A 175 80.21 15.53 20.03
CA ALA A 175 80.68 16.63 20.87
C ALA A 175 81.84 17.34 20.18
N GLU A 176 81.75 18.66 20.06
CA GLU A 176 82.86 19.50 19.60
C GLU A 176 83.99 19.45 20.64
N GLY A 177 85.23 19.24 20.21
CA GLY A 177 86.39 18.98 21.07
C GLY A 177 86.62 17.52 21.45
N SER A 178 85.75 16.58 21.03
CA SER A 178 85.98 15.15 21.30
C SER A 178 87.01 14.51 20.35
N VAL A 179 87.77 13.56 20.89
CA VAL A 179 88.75 12.74 20.17
C VAL A 179 88.27 11.30 20.18
N LEU A 180 88.10 10.69 19.00
CA LEU A 180 87.73 9.30 18.87
C LEU A 180 88.92 8.46 18.46
N LEU A 181 89.30 7.48 19.30
CA LEU A 181 90.39 6.54 19.03
C LEU A 181 89.81 5.18 18.59
N PHE A 182 90.19 4.75 17.40
CA PHE A 182 89.94 3.44 16.83
C PHE A 182 91.19 2.58 17.03
N ALA A 183 91.06 1.39 17.62
CA ALA A 183 92.18 0.52 17.94
C ALA A 183 91.89 -0.94 17.58
N THR A 184 92.87 -1.63 16.99
CA THR A 184 92.86 -3.08 16.82
C THR A 184 93.35 -3.80 18.07
N SER A 185 93.11 -5.12 18.16
CA SER A 185 93.30 -5.89 19.39
C SER A 185 94.72 -5.83 19.95
N ASN A 186 95.72 -5.83 19.08
CA ASN A 186 97.12 -5.77 19.47
C ASN A 186 97.55 -4.44 20.12
N LEU A 187 96.79 -3.36 19.93
CA LEU A 187 97.05 -2.05 20.55
C LEU A 187 96.31 -1.93 21.89
N TRP A 188 94.98 -2.01 21.88
CA TRP A 188 94.18 -1.80 23.10
C TRP A 188 94.26 -2.96 24.09
N GLY A 189 94.63 -4.16 23.64
CA GLY A 189 94.83 -5.32 24.53
C GLY A 189 96.12 -5.25 25.33
N ARG A 190 97.05 -4.35 24.99
CA ARG A 190 98.34 -4.16 25.68
C ARG A 190 98.43 -2.85 26.45
N LEU A 191 97.81 -1.79 25.93
CA LEU A 191 97.78 -0.49 26.60
C LEU A 191 96.60 -0.41 27.57
N SER A 192 96.87 0.04 28.78
CA SER A 192 95.85 0.36 29.78
C SER A 192 95.06 1.61 29.39
N GLU A 193 93.84 1.71 29.90
CA GLU A 193 93.00 2.89 29.69
C GLU A 193 93.64 4.17 30.25
N VAL A 194 94.45 4.07 31.31
CA VAL A 194 95.18 5.21 31.90
C VAL A 194 96.30 5.69 30.98
N GLU A 195 97.09 4.78 30.41
CA GLU A 195 98.16 5.12 29.46
C GLU A 195 97.61 5.78 28.19
N ILE A 196 96.44 5.33 27.71
CA ILE A 196 95.77 5.95 26.57
C ILE A 196 95.33 7.38 26.88
N LEU A 197 94.80 7.65 28.09
CA LEU A 197 94.39 8.99 28.51
C LEU A 197 95.61 9.91 28.67
N ASP A 198 96.66 9.45 29.33
CA ASP A 198 97.90 10.21 29.54
C ASP A 198 98.57 10.56 28.20
N ALA A 199 98.64 9.61 27.25
CA ALA A 199 99.11 9.89 25.90
C ALA A 199 98.24 10.92 25.16
N CYS A 200 96.91 10.91 25.39
CA CYS A 200 95.99 11.87 24.78
C CYS A 200 96.11 13.27 25.39
N GLU A 201 96.37 13.38 26.70
CA GLU A 201 96.52 14.65 27.41
C GLU A 201 97.82 15.39 27.02
N ASN A 202 98.90 14.63 26.83
CA ASN A 202 100.22 15.19 26.50
C ASN A 202 100.39 15.56 25.02
N ALA A 203 99.52 15.07 24.13
CA ALA A 203 99.59 15.31 22.70
C ALA A 203 98.85 16.59 22.28
N LYS A 204 99.49 17.43 21.45
CA LYS A 204 98.85 18.64 20.88
C LYS A 204 98.23 18.37 19.52
N THR A 205 98.69 17.34 18.82
CA THR A 205 98.18 16.94 17.50
C THR A 205 97.80 15.45 17.49
N ASN A 206 96.97 15.06 16.53
CA ASN A 206 96.62 13.65 16.35
C ASN A 206 97.83 12.77 16.04
N GLU A 207 98.85 13.32 15.37
CA GLU A 207 100.07 12.58 15.02
C GLU A 207 100.93 12.34 16.26
N GLU A 208 101.17 13.38 17.08
CA GLU A 208 101.86 13.23 18.37
C GLU A 208 101.16 12.21 19.29
N PHE A 209 99.82 12.17 19.27
CA PHE A 209 99.06 11.18 20.05
C PHE A 209 99.28 9.76 19.55
N LEU A 210 99.22 9.55 18.24
CA LEU A 210 99.46 8.24 17.63
C LEU A 210 100.90 7.77 17.84
N ASP A 211 101.88 8.67 17.72
CA ASP A 211 103.29 8.38 17.94
C ASP A 211 103.54 7.99 19.41
N SER A 212 102.93 8.70 20.36
CA SER A 212 103.01 8.37 21.79
C SER A 212 102.42 6.99 22.11
N LEU A 213 101.27 6.64 21.51
CA LEU A 213 100.68 5.30 21.63
C LEU A 213 101.58 4.21 21.03
N GLN A 214 102.25 4.53 19.91
CA GLN A 214 103.17 3.63 19.25
C GLN A 214 104.43 3.38 20.11
N GLU A 215 105.03 4.43 20.66
CA GLU A 215 106.19 4.32 21.55
C GLU A 215 105.87 3.51 22.81
N LEU A 216 104.72 3.76 23.43
CA LEU A 216 104.23 2.97 24.57
C LEU A 216 104.07 1.50 24.19
N LEU A 217 103.43 1.21 23.06
CA LEU A 217 103.25 -0.16 22.58
C LEU A 217 104.59 -0.87 22.32
N LEU A 218 105.56 -0.18 21.71
CA LEU A 218 106.89 -0.73 21.43
C LEU A 218 107.70 -0.96 22.71
N SER A 219 107.55 -0.11 23.74
CA SER A 219 108.23 -0.31 25.03
C SER A 219 107.81 -1.61 25.73
N LEU A 220 106.57 -2.06 25.52
CA LEU A 220 106.06 -3.32 26.06
C LEU A 220 106.60 -4.55 25.31
N GLN A 221 107.10 -4.39 24.09
CA GLN A 221 107.67 -5.49 23.30
C GLN A 221 108.93 -6.08 23.95
N GLU A 222 109.66 -5.30 24.75
CA GLU A 222 110.85 -5.78 25.47
C GLU A 222 110.48 -6.61 26.72
N GLN A 223 109.25 -6.48 27.21
CA GLN A 223 108.77 -7.07 28.48
C GLN A 223 107.88 -8.30 28.27
N ASP A 224 107.19 -8.40 27.13
CA ASP A 224 106.27 -9.50 26.81
C ASP A 224 106.99 -10.62 26.01
N PRO A 225 106.93 -11.91 26.43
CA PRO A 225 107.42 -13.02 25.62
C PRO A 225 106.68 -13.18 24.26
N GLN A 226 105.47 -12.61 24.11
CA GLN A 226 104.74 -12.60 22.84
C GLN A 226 105.07 -11.39 21.99
N LYS A 227 105.60 -11.65 20.79
CA LYS A 227 105.85 -10.63 19.77
C LYS A 227 104.57 -9.92 19.33
N ILE A 228 104.61 -8.59 19.24
CA ILE A 228 103.48 -7.76 18.79
C ILE A 228 103.22 -8.02 17.30
N GLY A 229 101.99 -8.45 16.97
CA GLY A 229 101.51 -8.64 15.60
C GLY A 229 101.12 -7.32 14.93
N SER A 230 100.39 -7.39 13.80
CA SER A 230 99.92 -6.19 13.12
C SER A 230 98.97 -5.38 14.01
N TYR A 231 99.14 -4.07 14.02
CA TYR A 231 98.29 -3.15 14.77
C TYR A 231 97.97 -1.91 13.96
N THR A 232 96.79 -1.35 14.20
CA THR A 232 96.37 -0.08 13.62
C THR A 232 95.69 0.75 14.70
N ALA A 233 96.08 2.02 14.78
CA ALA A 233 95.40 3.03 15.57
C ALA A 233 94.98 4.18 14.66
N ALA A 234 93.78 4.71 14.87
CA ALA A 234 93.32 5.88 14.15
C ALA A 234 92.58 6.85 15.05
N VAL A 235 92.81 8.13 14.84
CA VAL A 235 92.26 9.21 15.63
C VAL A 235 91.38 10.08 14.75
N LEU A 236 90.15 10.31 15.19
CA LEU A 236 89.22 11.27 14.62
C LEU A 236 89.00 12.41 15.63
N SER A 237 89.50 13.60 15.30
CA SER A 237 89.30 14.80 16.12
C SER A 237 88.14 15.63 15.60
N VAL A 238 87.19 15.92 16.50
CA VAL A 238 85.94 16.63 16.19
C VAL A 238 86.10 18.11 16.52
N GLU A 239 86.73 18.85 15.61
CA GLU A 239 86.97 20.28 15.84
C GLU A 239 85.72 21.15 15.71
N LYS A 240 84.81 20.83 14.77
CA LYS A 240 83.57 21.57 14.57
C LYS A 240 82.45 20.68 14.07
N VAL A 241 81.30 20.68 14.75
CA VAL A 241 80.10 19.93 14.35
C VAL A 241 79.12 20.78 13.55
N PHE A 242 78.32 20.16 12.68
CA PHE A 242 77.25 20.85 11.97
C PHE A 242 76.07 21.13 12.93
N GLN A 243 75.59 22.38 12.98
CA GLN A 243 74.44 22.77 13.79
C GLN A 243 73.17 22.87 12.92
N GLU A 244 72.14 22.09 13.24
CA GLU A 244 70.84 22.17 12.57
C GLU A 244 70.04 23.39 13.06
N ASP A 245 69.37 24.12 12.15
CA ASP A 245 68.50 25.27 12.46
C ASP A 245 67.18 24.81 13.12
N VAL A 246 67.22 24.58 14.43
CA VAL A 246 66.12 24.04 15.26
C VAL A 246 64.86 24.93 15.24
N GLN A 247 64.98 26.21 14.89
CA GLN A 247 63.83 27.13 14.92
C GLN A 247 62.81 26.87 13.81
N LYS A 248 63.25 26.42 12.63
CA LYS A 248 62.33 26.13 11.51
C LYS A 248 61.44 24.92 11.79
N GLU A 249 61.97 23.87 12.42
CA GLU A 249 61.18 22.68 12.75
C GLU A 249 60.14 22.94 13.85
N LYS A 250 60.50 23.69 14.89
CA LYS A 250 59.56 24.04 15.98
C LYS A 250 58.38 24.88 15.48
N LYS A 251 58.63 25.83 14.57
CA LYS A 251 57.58 26.65 13.95
C LYS A 251 56.63 25.80 13.09
N LYS A 252 57.14 24.82 12.34
CA LYS A 252 56.32 23.91 11.53
C LYS A 252 55.41 23.02 12.39
N LYS A 253 55.94 22.45 13.48
CA LYS A 253 55.15 21.63 14.42
C LYS A 253 54.04 22.42 15.10
N ARG A 254 54.29 23.66 15.53
CA ARG A 254 53.25 24.53 16.13
C ARG A 254 52.09 24.80 15.16
N ARG A 255 52.37 25.09 13.89
CA ARG A 255 51.31 25.30 12.88
C ARG A 255 50.46 24.05 12.68
N ILE A 256 51.08 22.87 12.65
CA ILE A 256 50.36 21.59 12.52
C ILE A 256 49.44 21.35 13.70
N ILE A 257 49.90 21.61 14.94
CA ILE A 257 49.08 21.45 16.15
C ILE A 257 47.89 22.41 16.13
N ILE A 258 48.10 23.69 15.78
CA ILE A 258 47.01 24.68 15.69
C ILE A 258 45.99 24.28 14.63
N ALA A 259 46.44 23.85 13.44
CA ALA A 259 45.56 23.38 12.38
C ALA A 259 44.76 22.14 12.82
N PHE A 260 45.38 21.22 13.55
CA PHE A 260 44.72 20.05 14.10
C PHE A 260 43.65 20.45 15.13
N VAL A 261 43.97 21.31 16.09
CA VAL A 261 43.00 21.80 17.09
C VAL A 261 41.83 22.52 16.40
N ALA A 262 42.09 23.39 15.43
CA ALA A 262 41.05 24.07 14.68
C ALA A 262 40.13 23.10 13.93
N PHE A 263 40.67 22.02 13.36
CA PHE A 263 39.88 20.96 12.72
C PHE A 263 38.94 20.25 13.71
N PHE A 264 39.41 19.90 14.92
CA PHE A 264 38.55 19.28 15.93
C PHE A 264 37.47 20.22 16.46
N VAL A 265 37.77 21.51 16.61
CA VAL A 265 36.77 22.51 17.00
C VAL A 265 35.68 22.62 15.92
N LEU A 266 36.05 22.64 14.64
CA LEU A 266 35.09 22.63 13.52
C LEU A 266 34.20 21.38 13.55
N LEU A 267 34.81 20.21 13.78
CA LEU A 267 34.10 18.93 13.84
C LEU A 267 33.10 18.90 15.01
N LEU A 268 33.48 19.44 16.16
CA LEU A 268 32.59 19.58 17.33
C LEU A 268 31.39 20.47 17.02
N ILE A 269 31.60 21.62 16.36
CA ILE A 269 30.51 22.54 15.97
C ILE A 269 29.53 21.85 15.02
N LEU A 270 30.03 21.12 14.02
CA LEU A 270 29.19 20.36 13.08
C LEU A 270 28.39 19.26 13.80
N LEU A 271 29.00 18.57 14.76
CA LEU A 271 28.35 17.54 15.56
C LEU A 271 27.24 18.12 16.45
N ILE A 272 27.48 19.26 17.10
CA ILE A 272 26.46 19.96 17.88
C ILE A 272 25.30 20.40 16.98
N ALA A 273 25.59 21.01 15.83
CA ALA A 273 24.56 21.42 14.87
C ALA A 273 23.71 20.23 14.40
N PHE A 274 24.35 19.08 14.12
CA PHE A 274 23.67 17.84 13.75
C PHE A 274 22.66 17.38 14.82
N PHE A 275 23.04 17.40 16.11
CA PHE A 275 22.14 17.02 17.20
C PHE A 275 21.00 18.02 17.43
N VAL A 276 21.26 19.32 17.27
CA VAL A 276 20.24 20.37 17.38
C VAL A 276 19.19 20.23 16.28
N ILE A 277 19.62 20.06 15.02
CA ILE A 277 18.72 19.81 13.88
C ILE A 277 17.88 18.55 14.13
N ARG A 278 18.52 17.46 14.60
CA ARG A 278 17.84 16.20 14.94
C ARG A 278 16.76 16.37 16.00
N ALA A 279 17.04 17.18 17.02
CA ALA A 279 16.09 17.44 18.10
C ALA A 279 14.91 18.30 17.62
N MET A 280 15.18 19.32 16.80
CA MET A 280 14.16 20.19 16.22
C MET A 280 13.21 19.41 15.30
N ASP A 281 13.75 18.60 14.38
CA ASP A 281 12.93 17.80 13.46
C ASP A 281 12.02 16.82 14.22
N ARG A 282 12.54 16.19 15.28
CA ARG A 282 11.74 15.29 16.13
C ARG A 282 10.64 16.01 16.89
N ARG A 283 10.83 17.28 17.27
CA ARG A 283 9.77 18.07 17.90
C ARG A 283 8.66 18.38 16.90
N LYS A 284 9.00 18.91 15.72
CA LYS A 284 8.03 19.19 14.66
C LYS A 284 7.24 17.95 14.23
N LEU A 285 7.93 16.82 14.01
CA LEU A 285 7.25 15.56 13.67
C LEU A 285 6.31 15.08 14.77
N LYS A 286 6.64 15.30 16.06
CA LYS A 286 5.74 14.97 17.16
C LYS A 286 4.50 15.86 17.17
N GLU A 287 4.67 17.15 16.94
CA GLU A 287 3.57 18.12 16.85
C GLU A 287 2.62 17.74 15.70
N ILE A 288 3.16 17.47 14.50
CA ILE A 288 2.36 17.02 13.34
C ILE A 288 1.57 15.76 13.66
N LYS A 289 2.22 14.75 14.26
CA LYS A 289 1.54 13.50 14.69
C LYS A 289 0.45 13.73 15.73
N GLU A 290 0.63 14.72 16.60
CA GLU A 290 -0.36 15.06 17.62
C GLU A 290 -1.58 15.75 17.01
N TYR A 291 -1.36 16.68 16.06
CA TYR A 291 -2.44 17.26 15.27
C TYR A 291 -3.17 16.22 14.42
N ASP A 292 -2.46 15.33 13.73
CA ASP A 292 -3.05 14.22 12.96
C ASP A 292 -3.93 13.33 13.86
N LYS A 293 -3.42 12.95 15.03
CA LYS A 293 -4.19 12.16 16.00
C LYS A 293 -5.49 12.86 16.42
N LYS A 294 -5.45 14.17 16.69
CA LYS A 294 -6.65 14.96 17.01
C LYS A 294 -7.60 15.07 15.82
N GLY A 295 -7.05 15.25 14.61
CA GLY A 295 -7.80 15.27 13.36
C GLY A 295 -8.57 13.97 13.13
N VAL A 296 -7.93 12.82 13.33
CA VAL A 296 -8.57 11.50 13.27
C VAL A 296 -9.69 11.39 14.31
N GLN A 297 -9.41 11.74 15.57
CA GLN A 297 -10.43 11.71 16.63
C GLN A 297 -11.65 12.59 16.33
N TYR A 298 -11.45 13.81 15.82
CA TYR A 298 -12.57 14.66 15.44
C TYR A 298 -13.34 14.11 14.24
N THR A 299 -12.67 13.45 13.31
CA THR A 299 -13.31 12.76 12.18
C THR A 299 -14.16 11.58 12.68
N GLU A 300 -13.64 10.78 13.62
CA GLU A 300 -14.38 9.70 14.27
C GLU A 300 -15.62 10.18 15.03
N TYR A 301 -15.58 11.41 15.56
CA TYR A 301 -16.73 12.05 16.20
C TYR A 301 -17.68 12.76 15.22
N GLY A 302 -17.48 12.64 13.92
CA GLY A 302 -18.27 13.33 12.89
C GLY A 302 -18.09 14.86 12.89
N ASN A 303 -17.06 15.39 13.56
CA ASN A 303 -16.80 16.83 13.65
C ASN A 303 -15.77 17.27 12.61
N TYR A 304 -16.20 17.30 11.35
CA TYR A 304 -15.33 17.57 10.20
C TYR A 304 -14.74 18.99 10.21
N THR A 305 -15.47 19.98 10.72
CA THR A 305 -14.97 21.36 10.83
C THR A 305 -13.80 21.49 11.81
N LYS A 306 -13.83 20.78 12.94
CA LYS A 306 -12.69 20.73 13.87
C LYS A 306 -11.56 19.88 13.33
N ALA A 307 -11.88 18.74 12.70
CA ALA A 307 -10.88 17.91 12.05
C ALA A 307 -10.07 18.70 11.01
N LEU A 308 -10.76 19.46 10.14
CA LEU A 308 -10.12 20.31 9.13
C LEU A 308 -9.15 21.30 9.77
N LYS A 309 -9.54 21.99 10.85
CA LYS A 309 -8.65 22.92 11.57
C LYS A 309 -7.40 22.24 12.13
N GLU A 310 -7.52 21.04 12.68
CA GLU A 310 -6.34 20.31 13.16
C GLU A 310 -5.43 19.89 11.99
N TYR A 311 -5.98 19.47 10.85
CA TYR A 311 -5.17 19.15 9.66
C TYR A 311 -4.58 20.40 8.97
N GLU A 312 -5.23 21.56 9.03
CA GLU A 312 -4.64 22.84 8.62
C GLU A 312 -3.41 23.16 9.46
N GLN A 313 -3.51 23.03 10.79
CA GLN A 313 -2.37 23.21 11.71
C GLN A 313 -1.27 22.17 11.43
N ALA A 314 -1.63 20.90 11.21
CA ALA A 314 -0.68 19.85 10.87
C ALA A 314 0.07 20.15 9.55
N SER A 315 -0.67 20.60 8.52
CA SER A 315 -0.12 20.97 7.21
C SER A 315 0.81 22.18 7.30
N GLU A 316 0.46 23.20 8.09
CA GLU A 316 1.32 24.37 8.32
C GLU A 316 2.65 23.97 8.99
N GLN A 317 2.60 23.10 10.01
CA GLN A 317 3.80 22.57 10.64
C GLN A 317 4.62 21.71 9.68
N ALA A 318 3.96 20.92 8.82
CA ALA A 318 4.59 20.10 7.81
C ALA A 318 5.29 20.92 6.71
N ASP A 319 4.71 22.06 6.30
CA ASP A 319 5.33 23.00 5.36
C ASP A 319 6.59 23.65 5.94
N GLY A 320 6.61 23.85 7.26
CA GLY A 320 7.79 24.32 7.99
C GLY A 320 8.91 23.28 8.12
N LEU A 321 8.76 22.04 7.64
CA LEU A 321 9.81 21.01 7.68
C LEU A 321 10.91 21.29 6.65
N ASN A 322 12.16 21.23 7.07
CA ASN A 322 13.29 21.33 6.15
C ASN A 322 13.59 19.95 5.53
N LEU A 323 13.33 19.84 4.22
CA LEU A 323 13.55 18.62 3.42
C LEU A 323 14.95 18.51 2.81
N TYR A 324 15.83 19.52 3.02
CA TYR A 324 17.22 19.47 2.57
C TYR A 324 18.16 18.78 3.57
N ASN A 325 17.73 18.66 4.84
CA ASN A 325 18.50 17.88 5.80
C ASN A 325 18.21 16.39 5.58
N PHE A 326 19.24 15.54 5.64
CA PHE A 326 19.10 14.11 5.34
C PHE A 326 18.33 13.31 6.40
N GLN A 327 17.99 13.93 7.53
CA GLN A 327 17.40 13.22 8.65
C GLN A 327 15.89 13.10 8.46
N TYR A 328 15.40 11.86 8.53
CA TYR A 328 13.97 11.56 8.43
C TYR A 328 13.32 12.11 7.16
N ILE A 329 14.06 12.24 6.04
CA ILE A 329 13.50 12.80 4.80
C ILE A 329 12.24 12.06 4.38
N ASP A 330 12.29 10.73 4.37
CA ASP A 330 11.16 9.90 3.91
C ASP A 330 9.96 10.09 4.85
N GLU A 331 10.17 9.96 6.16
CA GLU A 331 9.12 10.20 7.17
C GLU A 331 8.54 11.62 7.06
N LYS A 332 9.37 12.65 6.87
CA LYS A 332 8.88 14.04 6.69
C LYS A 332 8.03 14.20 5.44
N LYS A 333 8.41 13.56 4.34
CA LYS A 333 7.63 13.57 3.09
C LYS A 333 6.31 12.86 3.27
N GLU A 334 6.34 11.65 3.83
CA GLU A 334 5.16 10.85 4.13
C GLU A 334 4.18 11.62 5.02
N TRP A 335 4.65 12.22 6.12
CA TRP A 335 3.77 12.99 6.99
C TRP A 335 3.24 14.25 6.33
N LYS A 336 4.06 14.92 5.50
CA LYS A 336 3.61 16.10 4.76
C LYS A 336 2.50 15.74 3.79
N GLU A 337 2.69 14.71 2.99
CA GLU A 337 1.67 14.20 2.05
C GLU A 337 0.42 13.76 2.81
N ALA A 338 0.55 12.91 3.82
CA ALA A 338 -0.58 12.36 4.56
C ALA A 338 -1.47 13.44 5.21
N VAL A 339 -0.90 14.48 5.83
CA VAL A 339 -1.72 15.54 6.46
C VAL A 339 -2.29 16.51 5.43
N THR A 340 -1.57 16.76 4.33
CA THR A 340 -2.08 17.58 3.22
C THR A 340 -3.25 16.89 2.54
N ASP A 341 -3.15 15.59 2.23
CA ASP A 341 -4.23 14.82 1.59
C ASP A 341 -5.50 14.81 2.46
N LYS A 342 -5.36 14.60 3.77
CA LYS A 342 -6.50 14.65 4.71
C LYS A 342 -7.12 16.04 4.82
N LYS A 343 -6.30 17.10 4.80
CA LYS A 343 -6.78 18.50 4.80
C LYS A 343 -7.53 18.81 3.51
N ASP A 344 -6.99 18.41 2.36
CA ASP A 344 -7.60 18.63 1.04
C ASP A 344 -8.91 17.85 0.91
N LEU A 345 -8.97 16.61 1.39
CA LEU A 345 -10.19 15.80 1.42
C LEU A 345 -11.32 16.47 2.24
N LEU A 346 -11.01 17.01 3.42
CA LEU A 346 -12.00 17.70 4.25
C LEU A 346 -12.39 19.08 3.70
N THR A 347 -11.50 19.72 2.95
CA THR A 347 -11.83 20.94 2.20
C THR A 347 -12.81 20.61 1.07
N MET A 348 -12.58 19.51 0.35
CA MET A 348 -13.49 18.99 -0.66
C MET A 348 -14.85 18.60 -0.05
N LEU A 349 -14.87 18.06 1.17
CA LEU A 349 -16.11 17.82 1.91
C LEU A 349 -16.89 19.11 2.15
N GLN A 350 -16.22 20.19 2.57
CA GLN A 350 -16.86 21.49 2.77
C GLN A 350 -17.45 22.04 1.45
N GLU A 351 -16.75 21.84 0.33
CA GLU A 351 -17.28 22.18 -1.01
C GLU A 351 -18.48 21.30 -1.39
N ALA A 352 -18.45 20.00 -1.07
CA ALA A 352 -19.54 19.06 -1.33
C ALA A 352 -20.79 19.42 -0.51
N GLU A 353 -20.61 19.75 0.77
CA GLU A 353 -21.67 20.22 1.66
C GLU A 353 -22.28 21.53 1.17
N ALA A 354 -21.46 22.47 0.68
CA ALA A 354 -21.93 23.72 0.10
C ALA A 354 -22.73 23.49 -1.20
N ALA A 355 -22.28 22.60 -2.08
CA ALA A 355 -23.00 22.22 -3.30
C ALA A 355 -24.35 21.55 -2.97
N LEU A 356 -24.38 20.68 -1.96
CA LEU A 356 -25.60 20.03 -1.48
C LEU A 356 -26.60 21.06 -0.94
N ALA A 357 -26.14 21.98 -0.08
CA ALA A 357 -26.97 23.06 0.44
C ALA A 357 -27.47 24.02 -0.66
N GLY A 358 -26.66 24.21 -1.72
CA GLY A 358 -27.03 24.96 -2.92
C GLY A 358 -27.99 24.23 -3.87
N LYS A 359 -28.45 23.02 -3.54
CA LYS A 359 -29.27 22.14 -4.40
C LYS A 359 -28.58 21.78 -5.74
N GLU A 360 -27.24 21.87 -5.80
CA GLU A 360 -26.42 21.48 -6.95
C GLU A 360 -26.08 19.99 -6.89
N TYR A 361 -27.11 19.14 -6.94
CA TYR A 361 -27.01 17.70 -6.63
C TYR A 361 -26.00 16.92 -7.48
N GLU A 362 -25.86 17.23 -8.77
CA GLU A 362 -24.89 16.57 -9.66
C GLU A 362 -23.44 16.88 -9.25
N GLN A 363 -23.17 18.14 -8.90
CA GLN A 363 -21.85 18.56 -8.43
C GLN A 363 -21.54 17.97 -7.06
N ALA A 364 -22.50 18.02 -6.13
CA ALA A 364 -22.40 17.40 -4.82
C ALA A 364 -22.12 15.89 -4.95
N LYS A 365 -22.88 15.17 -5.78
CA LYS A 365 -22.71 13.74 -6.03
C LYS A 365 -21.30 13.42 -6.54
N LYS A 366 -20.78 14.23 -7.46
CA LYS A 366 -19.43 14.04 -8.01
C LYS A 366 -18.36 14.19 -6.91
N LEU A 367 -18.47 15.24 -6.09
CA LEU A 367 -17.53 15.49 -4.99
C LEU A 367 -17.60 14.40 -3.92
N TYR A 368 -18.80 14.05 -3.45
CA TYR A 368 -18.99 12.96 -2.48
C TYR A 368 -18.48 11.61 -2.97
N ASN A 369 -18.67 11.26 -4.26
CA ASN A 369 -18.10 10.04 -4.84
C ASN A 369 -16.56 10.06 -4.83
N GLN A 370 -15.94 11.21 -5.03
CA GLN A 370 -14.49 11.35 -4.95
C GLN A 370 -14.02 11.20 -3.50
N ILE A 371 -14.69 11.88 -2.56
CA ILE A 371 -14.39 11.80 -1.13
C ILE A 371 -14.50 10.36 -0.63
N GLN A 372 -15.55 9.63 -1.02
CA GLN A 372 -15.76 8.23 -0.60
C GLN A 372 -14.59 7.32 -1.00
N LYS A 373 -14.04 7.51 -2.22
CA LYS A 373 -12.90 6.74 -2.71
C LYS A 373 -11.61 7.05 -1.93
N GLU A 374 -11.35 8.33 -1.70
CA GLU A 374 -10.12 8.81 -1.05
C GLU A 374 -10.14 8.59 0.47
N ALA A 375 -11.30 8.69 1.12
CA ALA A 375 -11.46 8.46 2.56
C ALA A 375 -10.98 7.08 3.00
N SER A 376 -11.25 6.05 2.18
CA SER A 376 -10.79 4.67 2.44
C SER A 376 -9.27 4.56 2.40
N SER A 377 -8.61 5.19 1.43
CA SER A 377 -7.13 5.17 1.33
C SER A 377 -6.45 5.93 2.46
N LEU A 378 -7.10 6.95 3.02
CA LEU A 378 -6.57 7.77 4.11
C LEU A 378 -6.95 7.23 5.50
N GLY A 379 -7.68 6.11 5.56
CA GLY A 379 -8.09 5.46 6.81
C GLY A 379 -9.18 6.22 7.58
N LEU A 380 -9.97 7.06 6.91
CA LEU A 380 -11.06 7.83 7.51
C LEU A 380 -12.40 7.11 7.29
N THR A 381 -12.58 5.97 7.95
CA THR A 381 -13.72 5.07 7.70
C THR A 381 -15.08 5.71 8.03
N VAL A 382 -15.18 6.42 9.16
CA VAL A 382 -16.42 7.10 9.59
C VAL A 382 -16.85 8.15 8.57
N LEU A 383 -15.90 8.93 8.05
CA LEU A 383 -16.18 9.88 6.96
C LEU A 383 -16.71 9.16 5.72
N GLY A 384 -16.12 8.02 5.36
CA GLY A 384 -16.59 7.22 4.22
C GLY A 384 -18.02 6.71 4.39
N GLU A 385 -18.42 6.35 5.61
CA GLU A 385 -19.78 5.92 5.96
C GLU A 385 -20.77 7.09 5.89
N ASP A 386 -20.46 8.22 6.52
CA ASP A 386 -21.31 9.43 6.49
C ASP A 386 -21.51 9.95 5.05
N VAL A 387 -20.45 9.91 4.23
CA VAL A 387 -20.51 10.28 2.81
C VAL A 387 -21.40 9.30 2.02
N ALA A 388 -21.41 8.01 2.37
CA ALA A 388 -22.29 7.05 1.73
C ALA A 388 -23.77 7.37 2.01
N GLU A 389 -24.11 7.76 3.24
CA GLU A 389 -25.46 8.20 3.59
C GLU A 389 -25.85 9.47 2.81
N LYS A 390 -24.93 10.42 2.68
CA LYS A 390 -25.16 11.64 1.88
C LYS A 390 -25.35 11.37 0.40
N LEU A 391 -24.66 10.38 -0.17
CA LEU A 391 -24.88 9.96 -1.56
C LEU A 391 -26.29 9.39 -1.77
N ILE A 392 -26.81 8.60 -0.81
CA ILE A 392 -28.18 8.09 -0.85
C ILE A 392 -29.19 9.24 -0.77
N GLU A 393 -28.95 10.22 0.12
CA GLU A 393 -29.77 11.44 0.24
C GLU A 393 -29.83 12.21 -1.09
N ILE A 394 -28.68 12.38 -1.75
CA ILE A 394 -28.57 13.04 -3.05
C ILE A 394 -29.32 12.27 -4.14
N ASP A 395 -29.23 10.94 -4.16
CA ASP A 395 -29.95 10.10 -5.12
C ASP A 395 -31.46 10.29 -5.00
N PHE A 396 -32.00 10.35 -3.77
CA PHE A 396 -33.41 10.67 -3.56
C PHE A 396 -33.77 12.07 -4.08
N HIS A 397 -32.97 13.10 -3.78
CA HIS A 397 -33.23 14.45 -4.29
C HIS A 397 -33.22 14.52 -5.82
N MET A 398 -32.30 13.82 -6.48
CA MET A 398 -32.26 13.72 -7.93
C MET A 398 -33.49 13.01 -8.49
N GLU A 399 -33.92 11.90 -7.89
CA GLU A 399 -35.13 11.17 -8.30
C GLU A 399 -36.40 12.02 -8.11
N ILE A 400 -36.51 12.74 -6.99
CA ILE A 400 -37.58 13.72 -6.74
C ILE A 400 -37.61 14.77 -7.85
N ALA A 401 -36.46 15.37 -8.18
CA ALA A 401 -36.37 16.38 -9.24
C ALA A 401 -36.83 15.82 -10.60
N GLN A 402 -36.46 14.58 -10.93
CA GLN A 402 -36.93 13.90 -12.15
C GLN A 402 -38.44 13.65 -12.15
N LEU A 403 -39.01 13.19 -11.03
CA LEU A 403 -40.46 12.96 -10.90
C LEU A 403 -41.25 14.27 -11.00
N VAL A 404 -40.74 15.36 -10.39
CA VAL A 404 -41.35 16.69 -10.50
C VAL A 404 -41.30 17.18 -11.94
N LEU A 405 -40.16 17.03 -12.63
CA LEU A 405 -40.04 17.38 -14.06
C LEU A 405 -41.00 16.60 -14.95
N LEU A 406 -41.14 15.28 -14.72
CA LEU A 406 -42.12 14.45 -15.43
C LEU A 406 -43.55 14.91 -15.12
N GLY A 407 -43.86 15.22 -13.86
CA GLY A 407 -45.15 15.75 -13.45
C GLY A 407 -45.47 17.10 -14.11
N ASP A 408 -44.51 18.01 -14.16
CA ASP A 408 -44.62 19.30 -14.85
C ASP A 408 -44.85 19.10 -16.37
N MET A 409 -44.17 18.13 -16.97
CA MET A 409 -44.34 17.77 -18.38
C MET A 409 -45.76 17.25 -18.66
N TYR A 410 -46.25 16.26 -17.92
CA TYR A 410 -47.62 15.75 -18.07
C TYR A 410 -48.69 16.81 -17.76
N ALA A 411 -48.45 17.67 -16.79
CA ALA A 411 -49.32 18.79 -16.49
C ALA A 411 -49.41 19.77 -17.67
N SER A 412 -48.32 19.98 -18.41
CA SER A 412 -48.28 20.83 -19.61
C SER A 412 -49.00 20.23 -20.81
N THR A 413 -49.14 18.90 -20.87
CA THR A 413 -49.90 18.17 -21.92
C THR A 413 -51.35 17.89 -21.53
N GLU A 414 -51.83 18.46 -20.41
CA GLU A 414 -53.18 18.27 -19.85
C GLU A 414 -53.51 16.82 -19.44
N GLU A 415 -52.48 15.98 -19.28
CA GLU A 415 -52.55 14.61 -18.76
C GLU A 415 -52.57 14.64 -17.22
N TYR A 416 -53.69 15.13 -16.67
CA TYR A 416 -53.79 15.44 -15.24
C TYR A 416 -53.64 14.21 -14.33
N GLY A 417 -54.08 13.03 -14.77
CA GLY A 417 -53.98 11.80 -13.97
C GLY A 417 -52.53 11.34 -13.81
N GLU A 418 -51.79 11.34 -14.91
CA GLU A 418 -50.37 10.97 -14.99
C GLU A 418 -49.50 11.96 -14.21
N ALA A 419 -49.77 13.26 -14.36
CA ALA A 419 -49.08 14.31 -13.62
C ALA A 419 -49.28 14.17 -12.10
N LEU A 420 -50.52 13.92 -11.64
CA LEU A 420 -50.80 13.70 -10.22
C LEU A 420 -50.11 12.45 -9.68
N ALA A 421 -50.06 11.36 -10.44
CA ALA A 421 -49.33 10.15 -10.05
C ALA A 421 -47.84 10.45 -9.83
N LYS A 422 -47.22 11.25 -10.71
CA LYS A 422 -45.80 11.63 -10.57
C LYS A 422 -45.54 12.57 -9.40
N TYR A 423 -46.41 13.54 -9.15
CA TYR A 423 -46.30 14.35 -7.93
C TYR A 423 -46.52 13.53 -6.65
N GLU A 424 -47.42 12.53 -6.65
CA GLU A 424 -47.62 11.65 -5.49
C GLU A 424 -46.41 10.73 -5.25
N GLU A 425 -45.77 10.21 -6.30
CA GLU A 425 -44.49 9.49 -6.21
C GLU A 425 -43.40 10.41 -5.61
N ALA A 426 -43.26 11.64 -6.10
CA ALA A 426 -42.30 12.62 -5.58
C ALA A 426 -42.56 12.93 -4.09
N LEU A 427 -43.83 13.11 -3.68
CA LEU A 427 -44.21 13.37 -2.29
C LEU A 427 -43.89 12.21 -1.35
N LYS A 428 -43.94 10.96 -1.83
CA LYS A 428 -43.52 9.79 -1.03
C LYS A 428 -42.03 9.81 -0.75
N LEU A 429 -41.21 10.13 -1.75
CA LEU A 429 -39.76 10.27 -1.58
C LEU A 429 -39.41 11.48 -0.72
N LEU A 430 -40.12 12.60 -0.87
CA LEU A 430 -39.92 13.81 -0.05
C LEU A 430 -40.15 13.56 1.45
N ASN A 431 -41.07 12.64 1.81
CA ASN A 431 -41.24 12.21 3.21
C ASN A 431 -40.03 11.45 3.77
N GLN A 432 -39.21 10.83 2.91
CA GLN A 432 -38.01 10.11 3.34
C GLN A 432 -36.82 11.05 3.58
N VAL A 433 -36.75 12.17 2.85
CA VAL A 433 -35.63 13.13 2.91
C VAL A 433 -35.93 14.35 3.78
N SER A 434 -37.18 14.52 4.25
CA SER A 434 -37.60 15.64 5.11
C SER A 434 -37.41 17.03 4.50
N ASP A 435 -37.39 17.16 3.18
CA ASP A 435 -37.37 18.46 2.49
C ASP A 435 -38.77 19.08 2.44
N LEU A 436 -39.11 19.79 3.52
CA LEU A 436 -40.43 20.40 3.72
C LEU A 436 -40.73 21.52 2.72
N GLU A 437 -39.70 22.20 2.22
CA GLU A 437 -39.86 23.31 1.26
C GLU A 437 -40.34 22.77 -0.08
N THR A 438 -39.60 21.82 -0.68
CA THR A 438 -40.03 21.21 -1.94
C THR A 438 -41.29 20.36 -1.76
N GLN A 439 -41.52 19.77 -0.58
CA GLN A 439 -42.79 19.12 -0.27
C GLN A 439 -43.98 20.09 -0.38
N ALA A 440 -43.88 21.29 0.19
CA ALA A 440 -44.94 22.29 0.09
C ALA A 440 -45.15 22.74 -1.36
N GLU A 441 -44.07 22.93 -2.12
CA GLU A 441 -44.14 23.30 -3.55
C GLU A 441 -44.85 22.22 -4.39
N VAL A 442 -44.46 20.95 -4.24
CA VAL A 442 -45.06 19.83 -4.99
C VAL A 442 -46.51 19.61 -4.56
N GLN A 443 -46.84 19.77 -3.28
CA GLN A 443 -48.23 19.71 -2.80
C GLN A 443 -49.09 20.82 -3.41
N ALA A 444 -48.59 22.05 -3.50
CA ALA A 444 -49.29 23.16 -4.13
C ALA A 444 -49.56 22.87 -5.62
N LYS A 445 -48.54 22.41 -6.36
CA LYS A 445 -48.70 21.98 -7.76
C LYS A 445 -49.77 20.89 -7.91
N ALA A 446 -49.74 19.87 -7.05
CA ALA A 446 -50.73 18.79 -7.08
C ALA A 446 -52.15 19.26 -6.71
N PHE A 447 -52.28 20.21 -5.78
CA PHE A 447 -53.56 20.80 -5.41
C PHE A 447 -54.18 21.61 -6.56
N ASP A 448 -53.39 22.51 -7.17
CA ASP A 448 -53.82 23.31 -8.31
C ASP A 448 -54.25 22.41 -9.48
N LEU A 449 -53.50 21.34 -9.75
CA LEU A 449 -53.83 20.39 -10.81
C LEU A 449 -55.10 19.58 -10.51
N ARG A 450 -55.34 19.18 -9.25
CA ARG A 450 -56.62 18.55 -8.83
C ARG A 450 -57.80 19.49 -9.02
N GLN A 451 -57.63 20.79 -8.82
CA GLN A 451 -58.70 21.76 -9.08
C GLN A 451 -59.02 21.84 -10.58
N LYS A 452 -57.99 21.95 -11.43
CA LYS A 452 -58.16 21.92 -12.90
C LYS A 452 -58.81 20.63 -13.39
N GLN A 453 -58.42 19.47 -12.83
CA GLN A 453 -59.04 18.18 -13.16
C GLN A 453 -60.53 18.16 -12.79
N LYS A 454 -60.90 18.67 -11.60
CA LYS A 454 -62.33 18.77 -11.21
C LYS A 454 -63.13 19.67 -12.14
N GLU A 455 -62.58 20.79 -12.59
CA GLU A 455 -63.23 21.68 -13.55
C GLU A 455 -63.42 21.00 -14.92
N ALA A 456 -62.41 20.27 -15.40
CA ALA A 456 -62.48 19.47 -16.62
C ALA A 456 -63.51 18.31 -16.52
N ASP A 457 -63.53 17.59 -15.40
CA ASP A 457 -64.49 16.51 -15.13
C ASP A 457 -65.93 17.03 -15.02
N GLN A 458 -66.13 18.20 -14.41
CA GLN A 458 -67.44 18.85 -14.34
C GLN A 458 -67.94 19.30 -15.73
N ALA A 459 -67.05 19.83 -16.58
CA ALA A 459 -67.38 20.15 -17.96
C ALA A 459 -67.73 18.88 -18.78
N ALA A 460 -66.99 17.78 -18.58
CA ALA A 460 -67.29 16.48 -19.20
C ALA A 460 -68.60 15.86 -18.70
N GLN A 461 -68.94 16.03 -17.41
CA GLN A 461 -70.21 15.59 -16.83
C GLN A 461 -71.39 16.46 -17.31
N ALA A 462 -71.22 17.77 -17.49
CA ALA A 462 -72.23 18.63 -18.09
C ALA A 462 -72.55 18.19 -19.53
N ALA A 463 -71.53 17.86 -20.33
CA ALA A 463 -71.70 17.31 -21.68
C ALA A 463 -72.35 15.90 -21.69
N LYS A 464 -72.14 15.08 -20.66
CA LYS A 464 -72.84 13.78 -20.50
C LYS A 464 -74.30 13.95 -20.08
N LYS A 465 -74.62 14.89 -19.20
CA LYS A 465 -76.01 15.19 -18.78
C LYS A 465 -76.88 15.68 -19.94
N GLU A 466 -76.31 16.46 -20.86
CA GLU A 466 -77.01 16.90 -22.09
C GLU A 466 -77.33 15.74 -23.05
N LYS A 467 -76.50 14.67 -23.07
CA LYS A 467 -76.77 13.44 -23.83
C LYS A 467 -77.77 12.50 -23.16
N GLU A 468 -77.86 12.47 -21.83
CA GLU A 468 -78.82 11.63 -21.09
C GLU A 468 -80.25 12.20 -21.08
N GLN A 469 -80.41 13.52 -21.14
CA GLN A 469 -81.73 14.16 -21.18
C GLN A 469 -82.51 13.80 -22.46
N LYS A 470 -81.82 13.58 -23.60
CA LYS A 470 -82.43 13.13 -24.86
C LYS A 470 -82.85 11.65 -24.88
N LYS A 471 -82.49 10.84 -23.89
CA LYS A 471 -82.84 9.41 -23.82
C LYS A 471 -84.09 9.12 -22.98
N LYS A 472 -84.40 9.93 -21.96
CA LYS A 472 -85.51 9.66 -21.02
C LYS A 472 -86.91 10.01 -21.57
N GLU A 473 -87.04 10.92 -22.53
CA GLU A 473 -88.34 11.25 -23.15
C GLU A 473 -88.89 10.17 -24.12
N LYS A 474 -88.07 9.21 -24.57
CA LYS A 474 -88.49 8.19 -25.56
C LYS A 474 -89.02 6.88 -24.97
N GLU A 475 -88.92 6.67 -23.65
CA GLU A 475 -89.28 5.40 -23.00
C GLU A 475 -90.71 5.37 -22.41
N GLU A 476 -91.25 6.50 -21.95
CA GLU A 476 -92.61 6.58 -21.40
C GLU A 476 -93.71 6.53 -22.49
N GLU A 477 -93.46 7.09 -23.68
CA GLU A 477 -94.42 7.09 -24.79
C GLU A 477 -94.67 5.68 -25.39
N LYS A 478 -93.75 4.73 -25.16
CA LYS A 478 -93.83 3.35 -25.68
C LYS A 478 -94.71 2.43 -24.82
N LYS A 479 -94.81 2.66 -23.50
CA LYS A 479 -95.61 1.80 -22.60
C LYS A 479 -97.12 2.04 -22.75
N GLN A 480 -97.55 3.28 -22.97
CA GLN A 480 -98.97 3.64 -23.14
C GLN A 480 -99.56 3.21 -24.49
N LYS A 481 -98.76 3.20 -25.57
CA LYS A 481 -99.19 2.70 -26.89
C LYS A 481 -99.37 1.17 -26.93
N ALA A 482 -98.68 0.43 -26.06
CA ALA A 482 -98.78 -1.03 -25.99
C ALA A 482 -100.06 -1.51 -25.28
N ALA A 483 -100.47 -0.84 -24.18
CA ALA A 483 -101.68 -1.18 -23.43
C ALA A 483 -102.98 -0.93 -24.24
N ASN A 484 -103.07 0.20 -24.95
CA ASN A 484 -104.24 0.53 -25.78
C ASN A 484 -104.45 -0.44 -26.96
N LYS A 485 -103.37 -1.04 -27.49
CA LYS A 485 -103.45 -2.03 -28.58
C LYS A 485 -104.04 -3.36 -28.11
N ILE A 486 -103.77 -3.77 -26.86
CA ILE A 486 -104.29 -5.02 -26.29
C ILE A 486 -105.79 -4.88 -25.97
N LYS A 487 -106.21 -3.72 -25.46
CA LYS A 487 -107.64 -3.41 -25.19
C LYS A 487 -108.52 -3.56 -26.43
N ILE A 488 -108.12 -2.96 -27.55
CA ILE A 488 -108.87 -3.03 -28.82
C ILE A 488 -109.05 -4.48 -29.28
N GLN A 489 -108.00 -5.30 -29.14
CA GLN A 489 -108.02 -6.70 -29.59
C GLN A 489 -108.93 -7.61 -28.76
N ILE A 490 -109.09 -7.34 -27.46
CA ILE A 490 -109.98 -8.14 -26.62
C ILE A 490 -111.44 -7.83 -26.99
N ASN A 491 -111.80 -6.55 -27.12
CA ASN A 491 -113.16 -6.15 -27.47
C ASN A 491 -113.58 -6.66 -28.86
N THR A 492 -112.67 -6.66 -29.85
CA THR A 492 -113.00 -7.24 -31.17
C THR A 492 -113.29 -8.74 -31.12
N LEU A 493 -112.63 -9.48 -30.23
CA LEU A 493 -112.89 -10.91 -30.05
C LEU A 493 -114.23 -11.16 -29.36
N ILE A 494 -114.61 -10.32 -28.39
CA ILE A 494 -115.91 -10.37 -27.72
C ILE A 494 -117.04 -10.09 -28.72
N ASP A 495 -116.93 -9.00 -29.51
CA ASP A 495 -117.92 -8.65 -30.52
C ASP A 495 -118.07 -9.75 -31.59
N SER A 496 -116.95 -10.34 -32.02
CA SER A 496 -116.95 -11.44 -32.99
C SER A 496 -117.58 -12.71 -32.43
N ALA A 497 -117.41 -12.98 -31.13
CA ALA A 497 -118.02 -14.12 -30.45
C ALA A 497 -119.52 -13.93 -30.27
N ASN A 498 -119.96 -12.72 -29.85
CA ASN A 498 -121.38 -12.35 -29.78
C ASN A 498 -122.06 -12.51 -31.15
N LYS A 499 -121.43 -12.01 -32.21
CA LYS A 499 -121.94 -12.19 -33.58
C LYS A 499 -122.03 -13.66 -34.00
N ALA A 500 -121.06 -14.48 -33.62
CA ALA A 500 -121.10 -15.92 -33.88
C ALA A 500 -122.25 -16.62 -33.14
N LEU A 501 -122.65 -16.14 -31.96
CA LEU A 501 -123.83 -16.63 -31.25
C LEU A 501 -125.14 -16.22 -31.94
N GLU A 502 -125.24 -14.96 -32.37
CA GLU A 502 -126.40 -14.48 -33.15
C GLU A 502 -126.60 -15.28 -34.45
N GLU A 503 -125.51 -15.73 -35.06
CA GLU A 503 -125.51 -16.58 -36.26
C GLU A 503 -125.77 -18.08 -35.96
N GLY A 504 -125.99 -18.47 -34.70
CA GLY A 504 -126.24 -19.86 -34.29
C GLY A 504 -125.00 -20.76 -34.31
N ARG A 505 -123.78 -20.20 -34.36
CA ARG A 505 -122.50 -20.92 -34.46
C ARG A 505 -121.82 -21.00 -33.09
N THR A 506 -122.39 -21.78 -32.19
CA THR A 506 -121.97 -21.93 -30.78
C THR A 506 -120.50 -22.34 -30.63
N ASP A 507 -120.01 -23.34 -31.38
CA ASP A 507 -118.60 -23.78 -31.35
C ASP A 507 -117.60 -22.68 -31.72
N ARG A 508 -117.99 -21.83 -32.68
CA ARG A 508 -117.16 -20.71 -33.13
C ARG A 508 -117.12 -19.61 -32.07
N ALA A 509 -118.25 -19.32 -31.43
CA ALA A 509 -118.33 -18.37 -30.33
C ALA A 509 -117.46 -18.82 -29.14
N LYS A 510 -117.49 -20.11 -28.78
CA LYS A 510 -116.68 -20.70 -27.70
C LYS A 510 -115.18 -20.55 -27.92
N ASN A 511 -114.71 -20.82 -29.14
CA ASN A 511 -113.30 -20.64 -29.50
C ASN A 511 -112.86 -19.17 -29.42
N LEU A 512 -113.71 -18.23 -29.85
CA LEU A 512 -113.41 -16.80 -29.79
C LEU A 512 -113.44 -16.28 -28.35
N TYR A 513 -114.37 -16.76 -27.52
CA TYR A 513 -114.42 -16.49 -26.08
C TYR A 513 -113.14 -16.95 -25.36
N GLN A 514 -112.65 -18.17 -25.63
CA GLN A 514 -111.39 -18.67 -25.04
C GLN A 514 -110.18 -17.81 -25.43
N GLN A 515 -110.14 -17.29 -26.67
CA GLN A 515 -109.10 -16.37 -27.12
C GLN A 515 -109.18 -15.01 -26.42
N ALA A 516 -110.39 -14.47 -26.23
CA ALA A 516 -110.60 -13.22 -25.49
C ALA A 516 -110.13 -13.36 -24.04
N LEU A 517 -110.48 -14.46 -23.37
CA LEU A 517 -110.11 -14.75 -21.98
C LEU A 517 -108.59 -14.96 -21.80
N ALA A 518 -107.94 -15.63 -22.75
CA ALA A 518 -106.49 -15.81 -22.74
C ALA A 518 -105.71 -14.49 -22.92
N LYS A 519 -106.25 -13.55 -23.71
CA LYS A 519 -105.66 -12.21 -23.87
C LYS A 519 -105.92 -11.32 -22.66
N TYR A 520 -107.11 -11.39 -22.06
CA TYR A 520 -107.44 -10.67 -20.84
C TYR A 520 -106.51 -11.03 -19.67
N LYS A 521 -106.17 -12.31 -19.48
CA LYS A 521 -105.20 -12.76 -18.46
C LYS A 521 -103.79 -12.15 -18.58
N LYS A 522 -103.46 -11.54 -19.72
CA LYS A 522 -102.17 -10.89 -20.00
C LYS A 522 -102.28 -9.36 -20.09
N PHE A 523 -103.45 -8.80 -19.78
CA PHE A 523 -103.71 -7.38 -19.81
C PHE A 523 -103.33 -6.74 -18.48
N ASP A 524 -102.46 -5.73 -18.52
CA ASP A 524 -101.95 -4.99 -17.35
C ASP A 524 -102.42 -3.53 -17.42
N GLY A 525 -103.75 -3.37 -17.49
CA GLY A 525 -104.44 -2.08 -17.62
C GLY A 525 -104.99 -1.57 -16.29
N THR A 526 -105.41 -0.31 -16.26
CA THR A 526 -106.00 0.34 -15.07
C THR A 526 -107.30 -0.35 -14.61
N ASP A 527 -107.55 -0.38 -13.30
CA ASP A 527 -108.60 -1.18 -12.65
C ASP A 527 -110.00 -1.04 -13.28
N GLU A 528 -110.44 0.18 -13.61
CA GLU A 528 -111.76 0.46 -14.22
C GLU A 528 -111.94 -0.19 -15.61
N ASP A 529 -110.87 -0.23 -16.41
CA ASP A 529 -110.90 -0.78 -17.78
C ASP A 529 -110.82 -2.31 -17.77
N ALA A 530 -110.07 -2.89 -16.82
CA ALA A 530 -109.99 -4.33 -16.64
C ALA A 530 -111.32 -4.91 -16.15
N GLU A 531 -111.97 -4.22 -15.22
CA GLU A 531 -113.26 -4.65 -14.64
C GLU A 531 -114.36 -4.70 -15.70
N LYS A 532 -114.46 -3.68 -16.57
CA LYS A 532 -115.45 -3.67 -17.67
C LYS A 532 -115.22 -4.76 -18.72
N ILE A 533 -113.98 -5.01 -19.10
CA ILE A 533 -113.66 -6.09 -20.07
C ILE A 533 -114.00 -7.46 -19.46
N TYR A 534 -113.77 -7.63 -18.16
CA TYR A 534 -114.12 -8.86 -17.46
C TYR A 534 -115.64 -9.10 -17.42
N THR A 535 -116.43 -8.06 -17.15
CA THR A 535 -117.89 -8.18 -17.16
C THR A 535 -118.44 -8.59 -18.53
N ASP A 536 -117.87 -8.04 -19.61
CA ASP A 536 -118.29 -8.36 -20.98
C ASP A 536 -117.91 -9.80 -21.37
N ILE A 537 -116.72 -10.28 -20.96
CA ILE A 537 -116.30 -11.67 -21.15
C ILE A 537 -117.20 -12.63 -20.34
N ALA A 538 -117.54 -12.29 -19.10
CA ALA A 538 -118.41 -13.12 -18.26
C ALA A 538 -119.82 -13.25 -18.83
N ALA A 539 -120.41 -12.14 -19.29
CA ALA A 539 -121.73 -12.13 -19.94
C ALA A 539 -121.75 -12.97 -21.22
N LEU A 540 -120.71 -12.85 -22.06
CA LEU A 540 -120.55 -13.68 -23.26
C LEU A 540 -120.46 -15.18 -22.91
N GLY A 541 -119.72 -15.55 -21.85
CA GLY A 541 -119.61 -16.94 -21.41
C GLY A 541 -120.96 -17.53 -20.99
N GLN A 542 -121.78 -16.74 -20.29
CA GLN A 542 -123.13 -17.14 -19.89
C GLN A 542 -124.06 -17.34 -21.11
N ALA A 543 -124.01 -16.44 -22.09
CA ALA A 543 -124.81 -16.54 -23.31
C ALA A 543 -124.44 -17.76 -24.17
N ILE A 544 -123.16 -18.18 -24.19
CA ILE A 544 -122.73 -19.40 -24.88
C ILE A 544 -123.34 -20.65 -24.22
N ILE A 545 -123.36 -20.71 -22.89
CA ILE A 545 -123.92 -21.84 -22.14
C ILE A 545 -125.43 -21.95 -22.39
N GLU A 546 -126.15 -20.83 -22.36
CA GLU A 546 -127.60 -20.81 -22.65
C GLU A 546 -127.91 -21.25 -24.09
N ALA A 547 -127.07 -20.88 -25.06
CA ALA A 547 -127.20 -21.30 -26.44
C ALA A 547 -126.88 -22.80 -26.65
N GLU A 548 -125.90 -23.35 -25.92
CA GLU A 548 -125.58 -24.78 -25.95
C GLU A 548 -126.74 -25.62 -25.39
N VAL A 549 -127.30 -25.23 -24.25
CA VAL A 549 -128.46 -25.92 -23.64
C VAL A 549 -129.67 -25.90 -24.58
N LYS A 550 -129.96 -24.75 -25.19
CA LYS A 550 -131.08 -24.62 -26.13
C LYS A 550 -130.90 -25.47 -27.40
N ALA A 551 -129.67 -25.58 -27.91
CA ALA A 551 -129.37 -26.41 -29.07
C ALA A 551 -129.51 -27.91 -28.76
N GLU A 552 -129.15 -28.35 -27.55
CA GLU A 552 -129.38 -29.73 -27.09
C GLU A 552 -130.87 -30.04 -26.96
N GLU A 553 -131.68 -29.15 -26.39
CA GLU A 553 -133.14 -29.31 -26.28
C GLU A 553 -133.82 -29.41 -27.66
N GLU A 554 -133.42 -28.59 -28.64
CA GLU A 554 -133.96 -28.64 -30.00
C GLU A 554 -133.59 -29.95 -30.73
N ALA A 555 -132.36 -30.45 -30.54
CA ALA A 555 -131.90 -31.71 -31.13
C ALA A 555 -132.63 -32.94 -30.53
N GLU A 556 -132.87 -32.93 -29.23
CA GLU A 556 -133.68 -33.94 -28.54
C GLU A 556 -135.12 -33.97 -29.08
N GLN A 557 -135.69 -32.79 -29.35
CA GLN A 557 -137.05 -32.67 -29.86
C GLN A 557 -137.19 -33.12 -31.33
N GLU A 558 -136.18 -32.91 -32.17
CA GLU A 558 -136.14 -33.47 -33.53
C GLU A 558 -136.11 -35.01 -33.50
N GLN A 559 -135.27 -35.61 -32.65
CA GLN A 559 -135.21 -37.06 -32.49
C GLN A 559 -136.55 -37.64 -32.02
N LEU A 560 -137.23 -36.98 -31.08
CA LEU A 560 -138.58 -37.34 -30.64
C LEU A 560 -139.61 -37.32 -31.79
N THR A 561 -139.58 -36.33 -32.67
CA THR A 561 -140.49 -36.29 -33.83
C THR A 561 -140.19 -37.40 -34.84
N GLN A 562 -138.93 -37.79 -34.97
CA GLN A 562 -138.53 -38.90 -35.82
C GLN A 562 -138.99 -40.25 -35.27
N ALA A 563 -138.90 -40.46 -33.95
CA ALA A 563 -139.48 -41.63 -33.27
C ALA A 563 -141.00 -41.71 -33.48
N ALA A 564 -141.71 -40.59 -33.32
CA ALA A 564 -143.15 -40.53 -33.56
C ALA A 564 -143.53 -40.89 -35.00
N LYS A 565 -142.71 -40.49 -35.99
CA LYS A 565 -142.91 -40.85 -37.39
C LYS A 565 -142.75 -42.35 -37.62
N TYR A 566 -141.75 -42.99 -37.02
CA TYR A 566 -141.58 -44.44 -37.10
C TYR A 566 -142.74 -45.20 -36.45
N ILE A 567 -143.25 -44.72 -35.30
CA ILE A 567 -144.45 -45.29 -34.64
C ILE A 567 -145.67 -45.20 -35.57
N LEU A 568 -145.88 -44.05 -36.23
CA LEU A 568 -147.03 -43.84 -37.11
C LEU A 568 -146.95 -44.74 -38.36
N GLN A 569 -145.76 -44.85 -38.96
CA GLN A 569 -145.51 -45.77 -40.07
C GLN A 569 -145.64 -47.25 -39.66
N ALA A 570 -145.25 -47.59 -38.42
CA ALA A 570 -145.42 -48.92 -37.87
C ALA A 570 -146.91 -49.26 -37.68
N LYS A 571 -147.71 -48.32 -37.17
CA LYS A 571 -149.18 -48.46 -37.06
C LYS A 571 -149.85 -48.68 -38.41
N GLU A 572 -149.44 -47.95 -39.45
CA GLU A 572 -149.94 -48.18 -40.81
C GLU A 572 -149.54 -49.56 -41.35
N ALA A 573 -148.27 -49.94 -41.18
CA ALA A 573 -147.78 -51.26 -41.63
C ALA A 573 -148.47 -52.43 -40.90
N ALA A 574 -148.81 -52.25 -39.61
CA ALA A 574 -149.59 -53.19 -38.82
C ALA A 574 -151.00 -53.36 -39.39
N LYS A 575 -151.66 -52.26 -39.75
CA LYS A 575 -153.01 -52.27 -40.36
C LYS A 575 -153.03 -52.99 -41.72
N ASP A 576 -151.96 -52.86 -42.49
CA ASP A 576 -151.72 -53.58 -43.74
C ASP A 576 -151.36 -55.08 -43.55
N LYS A 577 -151.35 -55.59 -42.31
CA LYS A 577 -150.92 -56.95 -41.92
C LYS A 577 -149.46 -57.27 -42.25
N LYS A 578 -148.60 -56.27 -42.44
CA LYS A 578 -147.15 -56.44 -42.68
C LYS A 578 -146.38 -56.49 -41.35
N THR A 579 -146.65 -57.51 -40.55
CA THR A 579 -146.20 -57.63 -39.14
C THR A 579 -144.69 -57.46 -38.94
N LYS A 580 -143.85 -58.13 -39.75
CA LYS A 580 -142.37 -57.99 -39.64
C LYS A 580 -141.88 -56.56 -39.86
N LYS A 581 -142.50 -55.82 -40.79
CA LYS A 581 -142.12 -54.44 -41.10
C LYS A 581 -142.59 -53.49 -39.99
N ALA A 582 -143.80 -53.72 -39.47
CA ALA A 582 -144.32 -52.95 -38.34
C ALA A 582 -143.44 -53.10 -37.09
N LYS A 583 -143.04 -54.34 -36.75
CA LYS A 583 -142.15 -54.62 -35.62
C LYS A 583 -140.80 -53.89 -35.75
N SER A 584 -140.15 -53.99 -36.90
CA SER A 584 -138.86 -53.30 -37.13
C SER A 584 -138.97 -51.77 -37.01
N LEU A 585 -140.08 -51.18 -37.43
CA LEU A 585 -140.29 -49.74 -37.31
C LEU A 585 -140.58 -49.32 -35.86
N TYR A 586 -141.30 -50.14 -35.09
CA TYR A 586 -141.45 -49.90 -33.64
C TYR A 586 -140.13 -50.05 -32.88
N GLU A 587 -139.30 -51.03 -33.23
CA GLU A 587 -137.95 -51.19 -32.65
C GLU A 587 -137.05 -49.97 -32.95
N GLN A 588 -137.15 -49.39 -34.16
CA GLN A 588 -136.42 -48.16 -34.51
C GLN A 588 -136.89 -46.95 -33.68
N ALA A 589 -138.20 -46.83 -33.42
CA ALA A 589 -138.72 -45.80 -32.52
C ALA A 589 -138.24 -45.99 -31.08
N LEU A 590 -138.21 -47.24 -30.60
CA LEU A 590 -137.70 -47.60 -29.28
C LEU A 590 -136.21 -47.31 -29.11
N SER A 591 -135.39 -47.57 -30.12
CA SER A 591 -133.95 -47.23 -30.10
C SER A 591 -133.74 -45.73 -29.86
N ILE A 592 -134.55 -44.87 -30.48
CA ILE A 592 -134.47 -43.41 -30.26
C ILE A 592 -134.87 -43.06 -28.83
N TYR A 593 -135.94 -43.67 -28.30
CA TYR A 593 -136.31 -43.45 -26.89
C TYR A 593 -135.23 -43.94 -25.92
N GLN A 594 -134.52 -45.03 -26.23
CA GLN A 594 -133.40 -45.49 -25.41
C GLN A 594 -132.21 -44.51 -25.45
N GLU A 595 -131.86 -43.97 -26.62
CA GLU A 595 -130.78 -42.98 -26.77
C GLU A 595 -131.09 -41.67 -26.02
N LEU A 596 -132.35 -41.24 -26.02
CA LEU A 596 -132.84 -40.09 -25.25
C LEU A 596 -133.17 -40.42 -23.78
N ASN A 597 -132.96 -41.67 -23.36
CA ASN A 597 -133.25 -42.18 -22.02
C ASN A 597 -134.71 -41.98 -21.55
N ILE A 598 -135.66 -42.09 -22.49
CA ILE A 598 -137.10 -41.95 -22.28
C ILE A 598 -137.72 -43.34 -22.06
N TRP A 599 -138.16 -43.60 -20.83
CA TRP A 599 -138.73 -44.88 -20.37
C TRP A 599 -140.15 -44.73 -19.79
N ASP A 600 -140.88 -43.71 -20.24
CA ASP A 600 -142.22 -43.42 -19.77
C ASP A 600 -143.30 -44.19 -20.56
N GLU A 601 -144.56 -43.81 -20.36
CA GLU A 601 -145.74 -44.39 -21.02
C GLU A 601 -145.59 -44.44 -22.56
N ARG A 602 -144.78 -43.55 -23.17
CA ARG A 602 -144.54 -43.52 -24.62
C ARG A 602 -143.74 -44.74 -25.08
N ALA A 603 -142.73 -45.15 -24.31
CA ALA A 603 -141.93 -46.34 -24.62
C ALA A 603 -142.71 -47.62 -24.33
N GLU A 604 -143.44 -47.67 -23.20
CA GLU A 604 -144.32 -48.81 -22.85
C GLU A 604 -145.38 -49.06 -23.93
N ALA A 605 -146.05 -48.01 -24.42
CA ALA A 605 -147.06 -48.15 -25.47
C ALA A 605 -146.51 -48.73 -26.79
N VAL A 606 -145.22 -48.51 -27.08
CA VAL A 606 -144.55 -49.11 -28.26
C VAL A 606 -144.20 -50.58 -28.00
N TYR A 607 -143.74 -50.93 -26.80
CA TYR A 607 -143.52 -52.33 -26.41
C TYR A 607 -144.81 -53.14 -26.45
N ASP A 608 -145.90 -52.61 -25.92
CA ASP A 608 -147.22 -53.24 -25.95
C ASP A 608 -147.72 -53.44 -27.38
N ALA A 609 -147.54 -52.43 -28.24
CA ALA A 609 -147.90 -52.52 -29.65
C ALA A 609 -147.05 -53.55 -30.43
N ILE A 610 -145.80 -53.79 -30.03
CA ILE A 610 -144.99 -54.90 -30.56
C ILE A 610 -145.55 -56.24 -30.07
N ALA A 611 -145.88 -56.36 -28.78
CA ALA A 611 -146.43 -57.59 -28.21
C ALA A 611 -147.77 -57.99 -28.84
N GLU A 612 -148.65 -57.02 -29.14
CA GLU A 612 -149.91 -57.25 -29.85
C GLU A 612 -149.72 -57.75 -31.29
N LEU A 613 -148.60 -57.42 -31.95
CA LEU A 613 -148.30 -57.91 -33.29
C LEU A 613 -147.81 -59.37 -33.31
N GLU A 614 -147.42 -59.90 -32.15
CA GLU A 614 -146.95 -61.28 -31.97
C GLU A 614 -148.05 -62.23 -31.48
N ALA A 615 -149.18 -61.70 -31.00
CA ALA A 615 -150.40 -62.41 -30.65
C ALA A 615 -151.29 -62.67 -31.88
#